data_AF-A0A0E2NAU5-F1
#
_entry.id   AF-A0A0E2NAU5-F1
#
_cell.length_a   1.000
_cell.length_b   1.000
_cell.length_c   1.000
_cell.angle_alpha   90.00
_cell.angle_beta   90.00
_cell.angle_gamma   90.00
#
_symmetry.space_group_name_H-M   'P 1'
#
loop_
_entity.id
_entity.type
_entity.pdbx_description
1 polymer ?
#
loop_
_entity_poly.entity_id
_entity_poly.type
_entity_poly.pdbx_seq_one_letter_code
_entity_poly.pdbx_strand_id
1 'polypeptide(L)' 'MTLTAPGCPVAGEMPGWVENAVGAVEGVSGVEVNMTFDPPWSPDRMSEEAQVAVGWY' A
#
# COMPACT_ATOMS: atom_id res chain seq x y z
N MET A 1 3.55 -5.58 -1.05
CA MET A 1 3.29 -4.12 -1.06
C MET A 1 4.41 -3.39 -0.32
N THR A 2 4.36 -2.05 -0.26
CA THR A 2 5.31 -1.20 0.48
C THR A 2 4.58 -0.07 1.21
N LEU A 3 5.28 0.70 2.04
CA LEU A 3 4.80 1.94 2.66
C LEU A 3 5.65 3.12 2.20
N THR A 4 5.16 4.34 2.44
CA THR A 4 5.86 5.58 2.09
C THR A 4 7.20 5.72 2.81
N ALA A 5 7.32 5.17 4.02
CA ALA A 5 8.58 5.12 4.77
C ALA A 5 8.68 3.85 5.65
N PRO A 6 9.90 3.30 5.86
CA PRO A 6 10.13 2.28 6.87
C PRO A 6 9.78 2.77 8.27
N GLY A 7 9.28 1.89 9.14
CA GLY A 7 8.94 2.23 10.53
C GLY A 7 7.65 3.05 10.68
N CYS A 8 6.86 3.21 9.62
CA CYS A 8 5.54 3.83 9.71
C CYS A 8 4.64 3.02 10.68
N PRO A 9 4.01 3.65 11.70
CA PRO A 9 3.20 2.94 12.69
C PRO A 9 2.06 2.11 12.08
N VAL A 10 1.53 2.55 10.94
CA VAL A 10 0.43 1.87 10.22
C VAL A 10 0.83 0.50 9.65
N ALA A 11 2.13 0.17 9.63
CA ALA A 11 2.62 -1.13 9.16
C ALA A 11 2.03 -2.31 9.95
N GLY A 12 1.57 -2.09 11.18
CA GLY A 12 0.90 -3.12 11.98
C GLY A 12 -0.52 -3.44 11.53
N GLU A 13 -1.18 -2.54 10.80
CA GLU A 13 -2.61 -2.66 10.47
C GLU A 13 -2.87 -2.72 8.96
N MET A 14 -2.12 -1.94 8.18
CA MET A 14 -2.36 -1.78 6.74
C MET A 14 -2.27 -3.10 5.94
N PRO A 15 -1.33 -4.02 6.22
CA PRO A 15 -1.32 -5.33 5.56
C PRO A 15 -2.63 -6.08 5.75
N GLY A 16 -3.19 -6.06 6.97
CA GLY A 16 -4.48 -6.71 7.27
C GLY A 16 -5.65 -6.05 6.54
N TRP A 17 -5.65 -4.72 6.36
CA TRP A 17 -6.65 -4.04 5.54
C TRP A 17 -6.61 -4.50 4.08
N VAL A 18 -5.41 -4.68 3.53
CA VAL A 18 -5.22 -5.18 2.15
C VAL A 18 -5.62 -6.64 2.04
N GLU A 19 -5.23 -7.49 2.98
CA GLU A 19 -5.65 -8.91 3.03
C GLU A 19 -7.17 -9.04 3.03
N ASN A 20 -7.85 -8.27 3.89
CA ASN A 20 -9.30 -8.27 3.99
C ASN A 20 -9.97 -7.76 2.70
N ALA A 21 -9.46 -6.68 2.12
CA ALA A 21 -10.02 -6.09 0.91
C ALA A 21 -9.86 -7.04 -0.31
N VAL A 22 -8.68 -7.64 -0.48
CA VAL A 22 -8.42 -8.59 -1.57
C VAL A 22 -9.16 -9.91 -1.34
N GLY A 23 -9.25 -10.37 -0.09
CA GLY A 23 -9.97 -11.60 0.26
C GLY A 23 -11.47 -11.53 0.07
N ALA A 24 -12.05 -10.33 -0.01
CA ALA A 24 -13.47 -10.12 -0.32
C ALA A 24 -13.80 -10.30 -1.81
N VAL A 25 -12.80 -10.43 -2.68
CA VAL A 25 -13.00 -10.62 -4.13
C VAL A 25 -13.44 -12.07 -4.40
N GLU A 26 -14.52 -12.25 -5.16
CA GLU A 26 -15.04 -13.56 -5.53
C GLU A 26 -13.97 -14.42 -6.22
N GLY A 27 -13.82 -15.67 -5.75
CA GLY A 27 -12.85 -16.63 -6.27
C GLY A 27 -11.45 -16.56 -5.63
N VAL A 28 -11.18 -15.59 -4.75
CA VAL A 28 -9.94 -15.55 -3.96
C VAL A 28 -10.07 -16.51 -2.77
N SER A 29 -9.16 -17.49 -2.68
CA SER A 29 -9.17 -18.52 -1.63
C SER A 29 -8.19 -18.26 -0.49
N GLY A 30 -7.27 -17.32 -0.66
CA GLY A 30 -6.29 -16.92 0.35
C GLY A 30 -5.46 -15.73 -0.11
N VAL A 31 -5.05 -14.89 0.84
CA VAL A 31 -4.22 -13.71 0.59
C VAL A 31 -3.09 -13.69 1.61
N GLU A 32 -1.87 -13.43 1.13
CA GLU A 32 -0.70 -13.22 1.97
C GLU A 32 -0.05 -11.90 1.54
N VAL A 33 -0.05 -10.90 2.41
CA VAL A 33 0.55 -9.59 2.08
C VAL A 33 2.01 -9.55 2.52
N ASN A 34 2.89 -9.68 1.54
CA ASN A 34 4.33 -9.54 1.75
C ASN A 34 4.78 -8.08 1.67
N MET A 35 5.51 -7.64 2.70
CA MET A 35 6.08 -6.30 2.79
C MET A 35 7.50 -6.26 2.20
N THR A 36 7.77 -5.32 1.30
CA THR A 36 9.12 -4.99 0.81
C THR A 36 9.34 -3.49 0.83
N PHE A 37 10.58 -3.07 1.06
CA PHE A 37 11.03 -1.68 0.94
C PHE A 37 12.12 -1.51 -0.12
N ASP A 38 12.34 -2.56 -0.93
CA ASP A 38 13.25 -2.55 -2.06
C ASP A 38 12.47 -2.84 -3.36
N PRO A 39 12.45 -1.91 -4.34
CA PRO A 39 13.01 -0.55 -4.25
C PRO A 39 12.24 0.33 -3.25
N PRO A 40 12.87 1.40 -2.73
CA PRO A 40 12.18 2.34 -1.86
C PRO A 40 11.04 3.02 -2.62
N TRP A 41 9.99 3.37 -1.87
CA TRP A 41 8.90 4.17 -2.41
C TRP A 41 9.37 5.61 -2.67
N SER A 42 8.87 6.23 -3.74
CA SER A 42 9.08 7.64 -4.08
C SER A 42 7.72 8.29 -4.43
N PRO A 43 7.52 9.57 -4.14
CA PRO A 43 6.40 10.39 -4.65
C PRO A 43 6.14 10.25 -6.15
N ASP A 44 7.17 9.93 -6.95
CA ASP A 44 7.03 9.67 -8.40
C ASP A 44 6.11 8.48 -8.72
N ARG A 45 5.80 7.65 -7.72
CA ARG A 45 4.86 6.52 -7.83
C ARG A 45 3.40 6.92 -7.55
N MET A 46 3.14 8.16 -7.14
CA MET A 46 1.77 8.67 -7.01
C MET A 46 1.16 8.90 -8.39
N SER A 47 -0.15 8.67 -8.53
CA SER A 47 -0.87 9.10 -9.73
C SER A 47 -0.99 10.62 -9.76
N GLU A 48 -1.29 11.18 -10.93
CA GLU A 48 -1.49 12.63 -11.10
C GLU A 48 -2.61 13.14 -10.17
N GLU A 49 -3.69 12.38 -10.03
CA GLU A 49 -4.82 12.72 -9.16
C GLU A 49 -4.40 12.74 -7.69
N ALA A 50 -3.57 11.78 -7.25
CA ALA A 50 -3.06 11.72 -5.90
C ALA A 50 -2.11 12.89 -5.60
N GLN A 51 -1.26 13.25 -6.55
CA GLN A 51 -0.36 14.40 -6.45
C GLN A 51 -1.15 15.71 -6.29
N VAL A 52 -2.14 15.93 -7.15
CA VAL A 52 -3.01 17.12 -7.07
C VAL A 52 -3.76 17.17 -5.74
N ALA A 53 -4.32 16.05 -5.28
CA ALA A 53 -5.11 15.98 -4.05
C ALA A 53 -4.34 16.40 -2.79
N VAL A 54 -3.01 16.18 -2.77
CA VAL A 54 -2.15 16.51 -1.63
C VAL A 54 -1.28 17.75 -1.85
N GLY A 55 -1.46 18.46 -2.97
CA GLY A 55 -0.70 19.67 -3.30
C GLY A 55 0.74 19.40 -3.74
N TRP A 56 0.99 18.25 -4.37
CA TRP A 56 2.29 17.82 -4.87
C TRP A 56 2.43 18.16 -6.36
N TYR A 57 2.61 19.44 -6.68
CA TYR A 57 2.74 19.94 -8.06
C TYR A 57 3.94 20.87 -8.24
#